data_AF-A0A2N5A7B8-F1
#
_entry.id   AF-A0A2N5A7B8-F1
#
_cell.length_a   1.000
_cell.length_b   1.000
_cell.length_c   1.000
_cell.angle_alpha   90.00
_cell.angle_beta   90.00
_cell.angle_gamma   90.00
#
_symmetry.space_group_name_H-M   'P 1'
#
loop_
_entity.id
_entity.type
_entity.pdbx_description
1 polymer ?
#
loop_
_entity_poly.entity_id
_entity_poly.type
_entity_poly.pdbx_seq_one_letter_code
_entity_poly.pdbx_strand_id
1 'polypeptide(L)'
;MLTLLQDKMDTPLGPLWVLCDEQFNLRAVEWDEHRDRMETLLDVHYRREGYQRVDCRNPGGLSSKLNDYFAGDLAIIDTLATATAGTPFQRQVWQALRDIACGQVMHY
;
A
#
# COMPACT_ATOMS: atom_id res chain seq x y z
N MET A 1 12.16 -11.59 10.66
CA MET A 1 11.11 -12.03 9.72
C MET A 1 9.94 -11.09 9.84
N LEU A 2 9.57 -10.42 8.76
CA LEU A 2 8.50 -9.43 8.71
C LEU A 2 7.13 -10.12 8.59
N THR A 3 6.16 -9.74 9.42
CA THR A 3 4.77 -10.17 9.25
C THR A 3 4.02 -9.11 8.44
N LEU A 4 3.46 -9.52 7.30
CA LEU A 4 2.57 -8.69 6.48
C LEU A 4 1.13 -9.10 6.75
N LEU A 5 0.38 -8.22 7.40
CA LEU A 5 -1.06 -8.35 7.55
C LEU A 5 -1.71 -7.95 6.22
N GLN A 6 -2.62 -8.78 5.72
CA GLN A 6 -3.26 -8.54 4.44
C GLN A 6 -4.78 -8.59 4.53
N ASP A 7 -5.42 -7.71 3.77
CA ASP A 7 -6.85 -7.72 3.52
C ASP A 7 -7.12 -7.57 2.02
N LYS A 8 -8.27 -8.08 1.59
CA LYS A 8 -8.81 -7.86 0.25
C LYS A 8 -10.16 -7.18 0.38
N MET A 9 -10.28 -6.03 -0.27
CA MET A 9 -11.47 -5.19 -0.27
C MET A 9 -12.00 -5.01 -1.69
N ASP A 10 -13.31 -4.87 -1.83
CA ASP A 10 -13.93 -4.46 -3.09
C ASP A 10 -13.89 -2.94 -3.20
N THR A 11 -13.59 -2.44 -4.40
CA THR A 11 -13.62 -1.01 -4.71
C THR A 11 -14.43 -0.79 -5.99
N PRO A 12 -14.86 0.45 -6.30
CA PRO A 12 -15.51 0.76 -7.57
C PRO A 12 -14.68 0.43 -8.82
N LEU A 13 -13.36 0.26 -8.67
CA LEU A 13 -12.42 -0.06 -9.75
C LEU A 13 -12.03 -1.55 -9.77
N GLY A 14 -12.60 -2.36 -8.88
CA GLY A 14 -12.29 -3.79 -8.73
C GLY A 14 -11.65 -4.14 -7.38
N PRO A 15 -11.36 -5.43 -7.14
CA PRO A 15 -10.80 -5.87 -5.87
C PRO A 15 -9.36 -5.40 -5.66
N LEU A 16 -9.07 -4.90 -4.47
CA LEU A 16 -7.80 -4.31 -4.09
C LEU A 16 -7.21 -5.05 -2.88
N TRP A 17 -5.93 -5.40 -2.98
CA TRP A 17 -5.13 -5.93 -1.87
C TRP A 17 -4.50 -4.78 -1.08
N VAL A 18 -4.57 -4.89 0.25
CA VAL A 18 -3.96 -3.94 1.19
C VAL A 18 -3.06 -4.73 2.12
N LEU A 19 -1.77 -4.43 2.10
CA LEU A 19 -0.77 -5.10 2.95
C LEU A 19 -0.05 -4.09 3.82
N CYS A 20 0.05 -4.38 5.11
CA CYS A 20 0.80 -3.58 6.08
C CYS A 20 1.66 -4.44 6.99
N ASP A 21 2.63 -3.83 7.67
CA ASP A 21 3.35 -4.47 8.76
C ASP A 21 2.53 -4.45 10.07
N GLU A 22 3.10 -5.03 11.13
CA GLU A 22 2.49 -5.07 12.47
C GLU A 22 2.41 -3.68 13.15
N GLN A 23 3.11 -2.67 12.61
CA GLN A 23 2.97 -1.27 13.02
C GLN A 23 1.94 -0.51 12.17
N PHE A 24 1.22 -1.23 11.30
CA PHE A 24 0.19 -0.71 10.38
C PHE A 24 0.71 0.31 9.36
N ASN A 25 2.00 0.26 9.02
CA ASN A 25 2.51 1.00 7.86
C ASN A 25 2.22 0.20 6.60
N LEU A 26 1.62 0.84 5.60
CA LEU A 26 1.41 0.23 4.29
C LEU A 26 2.74 -0.18 3.67
N ARG A 27 2.79 -1.44 3.25
CA ARG A 27 3.93 -2.04 2.55
C ARG A 27 3.61 -2.30 1.08
N ALA A 28 2.34 -2.57 0.75
CA ALA A 28 1.85 -2.67 -0.63
C ALA A 28 0.34 -2.39 -0.72
N VAL A 29 -0.07 -1.85 -1.86
CA VAL A 29 -1.45 -1.75 -2.31
C VAL A 29 -1.43 -2.16 -3.78
N GLU A 30 -2.19 -3.18 -4.18
CA GLU A 30 -2.16 -3.69 -5.56
C GLU A 30 -3.53 -4.25 -5.98
N TRP A 31 -3.86 -4.09 -7.26
CA TRP A 31 -5.06 -4.67 -7.85
C TRP A 31 -4.98 -6.20 -7.90
N ASP A 32 -6.10 -6.89 -7.68
CA ASP A 32 -6.13 -8.36 -7.70
C ASP A 32 -5.70 -8.96 -9.04
N GLU A 33 -5.98 -8.29 -10.16
CA GLU A 33 -5.51 -8.67 -11.50
C GLU A 33 -3.98 -8.61 -11.67
N HIS A 34 -3.28 -7.93 -10.77
CA HIS A 34 -1.83 -7.78 -10.76
C HIS A 34 -1.16 -8.47 -9.57
N ARG A 35 -1.86 -9.44 -8.95
CA ARG A 35 -1.35 -10.20 -7.80
C ARG A 35 0.02 -10.83 -8.04
N ASP A 36 0.27 -11.42 -9.21
CA ASP A 36 1.56 -12.06 -9.50
C ASP A 36 2.73 -11.05 -9.48
N ARG A 37 2.46 -9.82 -9.93
CA ARG A 37 3.41 -8.71 -9.85
C ARG A 37 3.64 -8.28 -8.40
N MET A 38 2.59 -8.19 -7.58
CA MET A 38 2.72 -7.92 -6.15
C MET A 38 3.64 -8.93 -5.48
N GLU A 39 3.39 -10.23 -5.69
CA GLU A 39 4.18 -11.30 -5.06
C GLU A 39 5.66 -11.22 -5.47
N THR A 40 5.92 -10.96 -6.76
CA THR A 40 7.28 -10.71 -7.25
C THR A 40 7.94 -9.52 -6.55
N LEU A 41 7.23 -8.41 -6.36
CA LEU A 41 7.76 -7.22 -5.70
C LEU A 41 8.00 -7.45 -4.20
N LEU A 42 7.11 -8.15 -3.50
CA LEU A 42 7.31 -8.52 -2.10
C LEU A 42 8.57 -9.37 -1.94
N ASP A 43 8.80 -10.31 -2.85
CA ASP A 43 10.02 -11.13 -2.84
C ASP A 43 11.28 -10.28 -3.10
N VAL A 44 11.24 -9.35 -4.06
CA VAL A 44 12.36 -8.43 -4.30
C VAL A 44 12.67 -7.60 -3.05
N HIS A 45 11.65 -7.15 -2.34
CA HIS A 45 11.79 -6.24 -1.21
C HIS A 45 12.15 -6.91 0.11
N TYR A 46 11.56 -8.07 0.40
CA TYR A 46 11.54 -8.62 1.77
C TYR A 46 12.10 -10.05 1.87
N ARG A 47 12.42 -10.73 0.75
CA ARG A 47 12.94 -12.12 0.79
C ARG A 47 14.21 -12.28 1.63
N ARG A 48 15.10 -11.28 1.64
CA ARG A 48 16.37 -11.35 2.37
C ARG A 48 16.20 -11.49 3.88
N GLU A 49 15.23 -10.80 4.46
CA GLU A 49 14.95 -10.84 5.91
C GLU A 49 13.88 -11.88 6.26
N GLY A 50 13.26 -12.46 5.24
CA GLY A 50 12.10 -13.32 5.32
C GLY A 50 10.83 -12.54 5.66
N TYR A 51 9.73 -12.92 5.01
CA TYR A 51 8.40 -12.40 5.37
C TYR A 51 7.36 -13.52 5.35
N GLN A 52 6.28 -13.29 6.08
CA GLN A 52 5.07 -14.11 6.05
C GLN A 52 3.87 -13.22 5.79
N ARG A 53 2.81 -13.78 5.20
CA ARG A 53 1.53 -13.09 4.98
C ARG A 53 0.47 -13.71 5.88
N VAL A 54 -0.29 -12.88 6.57
CA VAL A 54 -1.34 -13.30 7.49
C VAL A 54 -2.62 -12.57 7.13
N ASP A 55 -3.69 -13.33 6.87
CA ASP A 55 -5.00 -12.76 6.62
C ASP A 55 -5.49 -12.01 7.86
N CYS A 56 -5.85 -10.75 7.68
CA CYS A 56 -6.36 -9.89 8.75
C CYS A 56 -7.39 -8.95 8.14
N ARG A 57 -8.62 -8.98 8.66
CA ARG A 57 -9.67 -8.05 8.20
C ARG A 57 -9.41 -6.65 8.74
N ASN A 58 -9.32 -5.67 7.85
CA ASN A 58 -9.14 -4.25 8.14
C ASN A 58 -7.97 -3.95 9.12
N PRO A 59 -6.73 -4.39 8.82
CA PRO A 59 -5.61 -4.21 9.72
C PRO A 59 -5.34 -2.73 9.93
N GLY A 60 -5.31 -2.27 11.19
CA GLY A 60 -5.10 -0.86 11.52
C GLY A 60 -6.17 0.11 10.98
N GLY A 61 -7.33 -0.38 10.53
CA GLY A 61 -8.36 0.45 9.90
C GLY A 61 -8.04 0.87 8.46
N LEU A 62 -7.01 0.29 7.83
CA LEU A 62 -6.51 0.73 6.52
C LEU A 62 -7.53 0.50 5.39
N SER A 63 -8.20 -0.66 5.38
CA SER A 63 -9.23 -0.97 4.38
C SER A 63 -10.42 0.00 4.49
N SER A 64 -10.82 0.35 5.73
CA SER A 64 -11.87 1.36 5.95
C SER A 64 -11.47 2.73 5.42
N LYS A 65 -10.26 3.20 5.72
CA LYS A 65 -9.77 4.48 5.20
C LYS A 65 -9.69 4.53 3.68
N LEU A 66 -9.29 3.42 3.05
CA LEU A 66 -9.31 3.32 1.59
C LEU A 66 -10.74 3.31 1.04
N ASN A 67 -11.70 2.73 1.74
CA ASN A 67 -13.12 2.86 1.39
C ASN A 67 -13.58 4.32 1.46
N ASP A 68 -13.19 5.06 2.50
CA ASP A 68 -13.53 6.48 2.65
C ASP A 68 -12.95 7.31 1.48
N TYR A 69 -11.72 6.97 1.03
CA TYR A 69 -11.11 7.58 -0.16
C TYR A 69 -11.98 7.35 -1.41
N PHE A 70 -12.40 6.11 -1.67
CA PHE A 70 -13.28 5.80 -2.79
C PHE A 70 -14.69 6.37 -2.63
N ALA A 71 -15.14 6.64 -1.41
CA ALA A 71 -16.40 7.32 -1.12
C ALA A 71 -16.33 8.85 -1.32
N GLY A 72 -15.14 9.40 -1.57
CA GLY A 72 -14.92 10.81 -1.91
C GLY A 72 -14.16 11.62 -0.87
N ASP A 73 -13.74 11.03 0.25
CA ASP A 73 -12.82 11.70 1.19
C ASP A 73 -11.37 11.55 0.71
N LEU A 74 -11.00 12.35 -0.29
CA LEU A 74 -9.70 12.24 -0.94
C LEU A 74 -8.52 12.57 0.00
N ALA A 75 -8.76 13.30 1.09
CA ALA A 75 -7.73 13.70 2.05
C ALA A 75 -7.32 12.57 3.01
N ILE A 76 -8.15 11.51 3.14
CA ILE A 76 -7.87 10.42 4.08
C ILE A 76 -6.56 9.69 3.78
N ILE A 77 -6.11 9.70 2.52
CA ILE A 77 -4.88 9.04 2.07
C ILE A 77 -3.62 9.64 2.71
N ASP A 78 -3.68 10.91 3.14
CA ASP A 78 -2.58 11.58 3.83
C ASP A 78 -2.35 11.00 5.23
N THR A 79 -3.37 10.37 5.81
CA THR A 79 -3.30 9.71 7.12
C THR A 79 -2.69 8.30 7.06
N LEU A 80 -2.43 7.78 5.86
CA LEU A 80 -1.89 6.44 5.66
C LEU A 80 -0.36 6.49 5.67
N ALA A 81 0.23 5.94 6.74
CA ALA A 81 1.67 5.77 6.84
C ALA A 81 2.14 4.68 5.86
N THR A 82 3.29 4.91 5.21
CA THR A 82 3.89 3.97 4.25
C THR A 82 5.31 3.65 4.66
N ALA A 83 5.75 2.42 4.39
CA ALA A 83 7.11 1.97 4.70
C ALA A 83 7.65 1.00 3.63
N THR A 84 7.39 1.26 2.35
CA THR A 84 7.86 0.37 1.27
C THR A 84 9.39 0.32 1.20
N ALA A 85 9.96 -0.89 1.11
CA ALA A 85 11.40 -1.04 0.86
C ALA A 85 11.76 -0.57 -0.55
N GLY A 86 12.96 -0.04 -0.72
CA GLY A 86 13.41 0.51 -2.01
C GLY A 86 14.78 1.17 -1.86
N THR A 87 15.39 1.53 -2.99
CA THR A 87 16.65 2.29 -2.98
C THR A 87 16.43 3.69 -2.38
N PRO A 88 17.49 4.36 -1.90
CA PRO A 88 17.37 5.74 -1.42
C PRO A 88 16.72 6.67 -2.45
N PHE A 89 17.04 6.51 -3.73
CA PHE A 89 16.44 7.28 -4.82
C PHE A 89 14.95 7.01 -4.98
N GLN A 90 14.53 5.73 -4.99
CA GLN A 90 13.11 5.38 -5.07
C GLN A 90 12.30 5.99 -3.93
N ARG A 91 12.82 5.93 -2.70
CA ARG A 91 12.13 6.54 -1.53
C ARG A 91 11.99 8.05 -1.64
N GLN A 92 13.01 8.74 -2.17
CA GLN A 92 12.92 10.18 -2.42
C GLN A 92 11.85 10.52 -3.46
N VAL A 93 11.80 9.77 -4.57
CA VAL A 93 10.77 9.94 -5.59
C VAL A 93 9.39 9.69 -5.00
N TRP A 94 9.18 8.60 -4.26
CA TRP A 94 7.89 8.30 -3.64
C TRP A 94 7.45 9.34 -2.61
N GLN A 95 8.39 9.91 -1.85
CA GLN A 95 8.09 11.00 -0.94
C GLN A 95 7.62 12.24 -1.72
N ALA A 96 8.32 12.63 -2.78
CA ALA A 96 7.95 13.79 -3.60
C ALA A 96 6.60 13.61 -4.31
N LEU A 97 6.25 12.38 -4.72
CA LEU A 97 4.94 12.09 -5.31
C LEU A 97 3.78 12.35 -4.34
N ARG A 98 4.00 12.22 -3.02
CA ARG A 98 2.97 12.52 -2.02
C ARG A 98 2.72 14.02 -1.83
N ASP A 99 3.64 14.87 -2.28
CA ASP A 99 3.48 16.34 -2.20
C ASP A 99 2.63 16.88 -3.37
N ILE A 100 2.24 16.02 -4.32
CA ILE A 100 1.35 16.40 -5.43
C ILE A 100 -0.08 16.49 -4.87
N ALA A 101 -0.63 17.71 -4.88
CA ALA A 101 -2.00 17.95 -4.44
C ALA A 101 -3.02 17.15 -5.28
N CYS A 102 -4.10 16.73 -4.63
CA CYS A 102 -5.19 16.00 -5.29
C CYS A 102 -5.70 16.76 -6.53
N GLY A 103 -5.84 16.05 -7.65
CA GLY A 103 -6.29 16.63 -8.93
C GLY A 103 -5.24 17.42 -9.69
N GLN A 104 -3.98 17.48 -9.21
CA GLN A 104 -2.85 18.09 -9.91
C GLN A 104 -1.96 17.04 -10.58
N VAL A 105 -1.17 17.48 -11.55
CA VAL A 105 -0.21 16.64 -12.28
C VAL A 105 1.17 17.28 -12.25
N MET A 106 2.22 16.47 -12.34
CA MET A 106 3.61 16.91 -12.53
C MET A 106 4.24 16.18 -13.73
N HIS A 107 5.32 16.73 -14.24
CA HIS A 107 6.09 16.17 -15.36
C HIS A 107 7.45 15.64 -14.88
N TYR A 108 7.97 14.60 -15.54
CA TYR A 108 9.29 14.02 -15.30
C TYR A 108 10.40 14.78 -16.02
#